data_AF-A0A9X2PMC0-F1
#
_entry.id   AF-A0A9X2PMC0-F1
#
_cell.length_a   1.000
_cell.length_b   1.000
_cell.length_c   1.000
_cell.angle_alpha   90.00
_cell.angle_beta   90.00
_cell.angle_gamma   90.00
#
_symmetry.space_group_name_H-M   'P 1'
#
loop_
_entity.id
_entity.type
_entity.pdbx_description
1 polymer ?
#
loop_
_entity_poly.entity_id
_entity_poly.type
_entity_poly.pdbx_seq_one_letter_code
_entity_poly.pdbx_strand_id
1 'polypeptide(L)'
;MLFHTAFQTGFATLFLRNFIISLPNELFEAARIEGTTELQILRRIVLPLLRPALAGLAVLIFTFVWNDYFWALVLVQSDSAKPLTLGIAGLKGEWLTAWNLISSAALFAALPPVCLFFLMQKHFVAGLTAGAVKA
;
A
#
# COMPACT_ATOMS: atom_id res chain seq x y z
N MET A 1 -0.80 13.24 6.90
CA MET A 1 -0.12 11.98 7.26
C MET A 1 -0.83 11.22 8.37
N LEU A 2 -0.91 11.74 9.62
CA LEU A 2 -1.56 11.04 10.74
C LEU A 2 -2.99 10.58 10.44
N PHE A 3 -3.79 11.43 9.78
CA PHE A 3 -5.14 11.09 9.34
C PHE A 3 -5.17 9.83 8.46
N HIS A 4 -4.34 9.77 7.41
CA HIS A 4 -4.30 8.61 6.51
C HIS A 4 -3.86 7.34 7.24
N THR A 5 -2.88 7.45 8.14
CA THR A 5 -2.45 6.31 8.96
C THR A 5 -3.60 5.78 9.79
N ALA A 6 -4.28 6.64 10.55
CA ALA A 6 -5.42 6.25 11.37
C ALA A 6 -6.54 5.62 10.53
N PHE A 7 -6.89 6.25 9.40
CA PHE A 7 -7.95 5.78 8.51
C PHE A 7 -7.64 4.42 7.87
N GLN A 8 -6.39 4.20 7.45
CA GLN A 8 -5.99 2.96 6.76
C GLN A 8 -5.63 1.81 7.71
N THR A 9 -5.39 2.08 8.99
CA THR A 9 -4.91 1.06 9.95
C THR A 9 -5.87 -0.13 10.07
N GLY A 10 -7.19 0.12 10.09
CA GLY A 10 -8.19 -0.94 10.15
C GLY A 10 -8.14 -1.88 8.94
N PHE A 11 -8.08 -1.30 7.73
CA PHE A 11 -7.92 -2.06 6.50
C PHE A 11 -6.61 -2.84 6.47
N ALA A 12 -5.48 -2.18 6.77
CA ALA A 12 -4.15 -2.80 6.80
C ALA A 12 -4.09 -3.99 7.77
N THR A 13 -4.69 -3.85 8.94
CA THR A 13 -4.73 -4.90 9.96
C THR A 13 -5.51 -6.11 9.48
N LEU A 14 -6.71 -5.91 8.93
CA LEU A 14 -7.54 -7.01 8.42
C LEU A 14 -6.91 -7.68 7.19
N PHE A 15 -6.32 -6.88 6.30
CA PHE A 15 -5.61 -7.38 5.12
C PHE A 15 -4.47 -8.33 5.53
N LEU A 16 -3.58 -7.88 6.43
CA LEU A 16 -2.48 -8.70 6.90
C LEU A 16 -2.96 -9.89 7.72
N ARG A 17 -3.99 -9.73 8.55
CA ARG A 17 -4.59 -10.84 9.31
C ARG A 17 -5.07 -11.95 8.39
N ASN A 18 -5.78 -11.62 7.31
CA ASN A 18 -6.27 -12.62 6.35
C ASN A 18 -5.11 -13.39 5.71
N PHE A 19 -4.01 -12.71 5.39
CA PHE A 19 -2.82 -13.38 4.86
C PHE A 19 -2.12 -14.27 5.91
N ILE A 20 -2.03 -13.81 7.17
CA ILE A 20 -1.43 -14.63 8.25
C ILE A 20 -2.23 -15.92 8.46
N ILE A 21 -3.57 -15.84 8.44
CA ILE A 21 -4.45 -16.99 8.65
C ILE A 21 -4.40 -17.99 7.49
N SER A 22 -4.03 -17.54 6.28
CA SER A 22 -3.82 -18.45 5.14
C SER A 22 -2.50 -19.22 5.20
N LEU A 23 -1.60 -18.90 6.14
CA LEU A 23 -0.35 -19.65 6.32
C LEU A 23 -0.65 -21.01 6.97
N PRO A 24 0.08 -22.10 6.62
CA PRO A 24 -0.12 -23.40 7.23
C PRO A 24 0.08 -23.38 8.76
N ASN A 25 -0.90 -23.87 9.51
CA ASN A 25 -0.84 -23.93 10.98
C ASN A 25 0.34 -24.76 11.50
N GLU A 26 0.75 -25.79 10.76
CA GLU A 26 1.89 -26.66 11.08
C GLU A 26 3.19 -25.88 11.32
N LEU A 27 3.42 -24.75 10.62
CA LEU A 27 4.59 -23.90 10.81
C LEU A 27 4.64 -23.29 12.22
N PHE A 28 3.47 -22.94 12.76
CA PHE A 28 3.34 -22.33 14.08
C PHE A 28 3.41 -23.39 15.18
N GLU A 29 2.79 -24.55 14.95
CA GLU A 29 2.84 -25.68 15.89
C GLU A 29 4.27 -26.21 16.05
N ALA A 30 4.99 -26.41 14.94
CA ALA A 30 6.39 -26.84 14.97
C ALA A 30 7.27 -25.86 15.76
N ALA A 31 7.13 -24.55 15.51
CA ALA A 31 7.90 -23.54 16.22
C ALA A 31 7.61 -23.51 17.74
N ARG A 32 6.35 -23.76 18.14
CA ARG A 32 5.94 -23.86 19.55
C ARG A 32 6.49 -25.13 20.21
N ILE A 33 6.54 -26.25 19.50
CA ILE A 33 7.16 -27.50 19.98
C ILE A 33 8.66 -27.29 20.24
N GLU A 34 9.33 -26.51 19.40
CA GLU A 34 10.73 -26.12 19.58
C GLU A 34 10.96 -25.10 20.74
N GLY A 35 9.92 -24.73 21.47
CA GLY A 35 10.00 -23.76 22.57
C GLY A 35 10.23 -22.32 22.11
N THR A 36 9.97 -22.01 20.84
CA THR A 36 10.12 -20.66 20.29
C THR A 36 9.04 -19.73 20.83
N THR A 37 9.42 -18.55 21.32
CA THR A 37 8.46 -17.55 21.83
C THR A 37 7.62 -16.94 20.71
N GLU A 38 6.41 -16.47 21.02
CA GLU A 38 5.50 -15.83 20.03
C GLU A 38 6.15 -14.63 19.31
N LEU A 39 6.97 -13.83 20.00
CA LEU A 39 7.69 -12.72 19.38
C LEU A 39 8.75 -13.19 18.35
N GLN A 40 9.40 -14.33 18.62
CA GLN A 40 10.35 -14.93 17.69
C GLN A 40 9.63 -15.55 16.50
N ILE A 41 8.47 -16.20 16.70
CA ILE A 41 7.61 -16.70 15.62
C ILE A 41 7.20 -15.54 14.70
N LEU A 42 6.72 -14.43 15.27
CA LEU A 42 6.34 -13.24 14.50
C LEU A 42 7.51 -12.71 13.65
N ARG A 43 8.69 -12.54 14.25
CA ARG A 43 9.84 -11.92 13.56
C ARG A 43 10.55 -12.84 12.59
N ARG A 44 10.71 -14.13 12.92
CA ARG A 44 11.53 -15.08 12.15
C ARG A 44 10.73 -15.91 11.15
N ILE A 45 9.43 -16.13 11.39
CA ILE A 45 8.58 -16.97 10.54
C ILE A 45 7.57 -16.09 9.81
N VAL A 46 6.72 -15.37 10.55
CA VAL A 46 5.61 -14.62 9.96
C VAL A 46 6.10 -13.47 9.09
N LEU A 47 6.96 -12.59 9.61
CA LEU A 47 7.38 -11.37 8.90
C LEU A 47 8.07 -11.65 7.55
N PRO A 48 8.97 -12.64 7.41
CA PRO A 48 9.52 -13.02 6.11
C PRO A 48 8.47 -13.56 5.14
N LEU A 49 7.51 -14.37 5.61
CA LEU A 49 6.42 -14.91 4.80
C LEU A 49 5.40 -13.83 4.39
N LEU A 50 5.27 -12.76 5.19
CA LEU A 50 4.43 -11.60 4.88
C LEU A 50 5.02 -10.65 3.85
N ARG A 51 6.30 -10.78 3.45
CA ARG A 51 6.93 -9.89 2.46
C ARG A 51 6.09 -9.65 1.19
N PRO A 52 5.56 -10.67 0.50
CA PRO A 52 4.66 -10.46 -0.65
C PRO A 52 3.40 -9.66 -0.28
N ALA A 53 2.76 -9.99 0.84
CA ALA A 53 1.56 -9.29 1.32
C ALA A 53 1.83 -7.82 1.65
N LEU A 54 2.96 -7.55 2.31
CA LEU A 54 3.41 -6.21 2.66
C LEU A 54 3.73 -5.38 1.42
N ALA A 55 4.34 -5.98 0.39
CA ALA A 55 4.59 -5.31 -0.88
C ALA A 55 3.27 -4.92 -1.58
N GLY A 56 2.30 -5.82 -1.63
CA GLY A 56 0.96 -5.54 -2.16
C GLY A 56 0.24 -4.44 -1.39
N LEU A 57 0.25 -4.54 -0.06
CA LEU A 57 -0.37 -3.55 0.82
C LEU A 57 0.30 -2.18 0.69
N ALA A 58 1.63 -2.13 0.58
CA ALA A 58 2.37 -0.88 0.40
C ALA A 58 1.99 -0.18 -0.90
N VAL A 59 1.94 -0.90 -2.02
CA VAL A 59 1.50 -0.34 -3.31
C VAL A 59 0.06 0.18 -3.21
N LEU A 60 -0.84 -0.61 -2.62
CA LEU A 60 -2.25 -0.26 -2.48
C LEU A 60 -2.45 1.00 -1.61
N ILE A 61 -1.88 1.01 -0.40
CA ILE A 61 -1.97 2.15 0.52
C ILE A 61 -1.33 3.39 -0.09
N PHE A 62 -0.13 3.26 -0.67
CA PHE A 62 0.54 4.39 -1.33
C PHE A 62 -0.34 4.98 -2.43
N THR A 63 -0.90 4.13 -3.29
CA THR A 63 -1.79 4.56 -4.38
C THR A 63 -3.02 5.28 -3.84
N PHE A 64 -3.62 4.77 -2.75
CA PHE A 64 -4.76 5.42 -2.10
C PHE A 64 -4.41 6.80 -1.54
N VAL A 65 -3.30 6.92 -0.81
CA VAL A 65 -2.90 8.19 -0.18
C VAL A 65 -2.43 9.19 -1.23
N TRP A 66 -1.69 8.74 -2.24
CA TRP A 66 -1.20 9.58 -3.32
C TRP A 66 -2.33 10.18 -4.18
N ASN A 67 -3.38 9.39 -4.42
CA ASN A 67 -4.55 9.85 -5.17
C ASN A 67 -5.64 10.50 -4.30
N ASP A 68 -5.36 10.75 -3.02
CA ASP A 68 -6.35 11.37 -2.15
C ASP A 68 -6.67 12.79 -2.64
N TYR A 69 -7.93 12.99 -2.98
CA TYR A 69 -8.49 14.28 -3.40
C TYR A 69 -9.46 14.80 -2.35
N PHE A 70 -10.35 13.93 -1.87
CA PHE A 70 -11.45 14.34 -1.00
C PHE A 70 -10.95 14.83 0.36
N TRP A 71 -10.10 14.04 1.04
CA TRP A 71 -9.65 14.44 2.37
C TRP A 71 -8.66 15.61 2.30
N ALA A 72 -7.84 15.66 1.25
CA ALA A 72 -7.06 16.83 0.93
C ALA A 72 -7.92 18.09 0.81
N LEU A 73 -9.02 18.05 0.04
CA LEU A 73 -9.90 19.21 -0.17
C LEU A 73 -10.51 19.72 1.14
N VAL A 74 -10.87 18.80 2.04
CA VAL A 74 -11.53 19.13 3.30
C VAL A 74 -10.53 19.61 4.37
N LEU A 75 -9.36 18.96 4.46
CA LEU A 75 -8.43 19.13 5.59
C LEU A 75 -7.28 20.11 5.29
N VAL A 76 -6.91 20.31 4.03
CA VAL A 76 -5.78 21.18 3.66
C VAL A 76 -6.27 22.61 3.47
N GLN A 77 -5.72 23.52 4.27
CA GLN A 77 -6.06 24.95 4.25
C GLN A 77 -4.92 25.82 3.69
N SER A 78 -3.68 25.31 3.66
CA SER A 78 -2.51 26.04 3.18
C SER A 78 -2.04 25.55 1.81
N ASP A 79 -1.68 26.50 0.94
CA ASP A 79 -1.24 26.19 -0.42
C ASP A 79 0.10 25.42 -0.43
N SER A 80 0.94 25.63 0.60
CA SER A 80 2.20 24.90 0.78
C SER A 80 2.03 23.42 1.09
N ALA A 81 0.84 22.99 1.56
CA ALA A 81 0.52 21.60 1.87
C ALA A 81 -0.43 20.97 0.83
N LYS A 82 -0.72 21.67 -0.26
CA LYS A 82 -1.65 21.24 -1.29
C LYS A 82 -1.07 20.06 -2.09
N PRO A 83 -1.74 18.90 -2.10
CA PRO A 83 -1.28 17.78 -2.91
C PRO A 83 -1.55 18.04 -4.40
N LEU A 84 -0.81 17.30 -5.23
CA LEU A 84 -0.88 17.38 -6.68
C LEU A 84 -2.31 17.21 -7.21
N THR A 85 -3.10 16.32 -6.59
CA THR A 85 -4.51 16.07 -6.93
C THR A 85 -5.37 17.33 -6.84
N LEU A 86 -5.23 18.13 -5.77
CA LEU A 86 -5.91 19.42 -5.63
C LEU A 86 -5.35 20.47 -6.59
N GLY A 87 -4.04 20.46 -6.83
CA GLY A 87 -3.40 21.35 -7.80
C GLY A 87 -3.98 21.17 -9.21
N ILE A 88 -4.09 19.92 -9.66
CA ILE A 88 -4.66 19.56 -10.97
C ILE A 88 -6.14 19.95 -11.04
N ALA A 89 -6.91 19.72 -9.97
CA ALA A 89 -8.32 20.10 -9.94
C ALA A 89 -8.53 21.62 -10.09
N GLY A 90 -7.61 22.43 -9.53
CA GLY A 90 -7.63 23.89 -9.69
C GLY A 90 -7.41 24.38 -11.13
N LEU A 91 -6.92 23.53 -12.05
CA LEU A 91 -6.76 23.88 -13.46
C LEU A 91 -8.09 23.79 -14.25
N LYS A 92 -9.13 23.22 -13.65
CA LYS A 92 -10.50 23.29 -14.16
C LYS A 92 -11.11 24.62 -13.73
N GLY A 93 -10.90 25.67 -14.53
CA GLY A 93 -11.55 26.96 -14.33
C GLY A 93 -13.02 26.93 -14.77
N GLU A 94 -13.84 27.80 -14.18
CA GLU A 94 -15.28 27.90 -14.51
C GLU A 94 -15.54 28.29 -15.99
N TRP A 95 -14.65 29.07 -16.59
CA TRP A 95 -14.84 29.62 -17.95
C TRP A 95 -13.87 29.05 -18.98
N LEU A 96 -12.67 28.65 -18.56
CA LEU A 96 -11.66 28.05 -19.43
C LEU A 96 -10.94 26.93 -18.69
N THR A 97 -10.99 25.72 -19.25
CA THR A 97 -10.29 24.56 -18.71
C THR A 97 -9.02 24.30 -19.53
N ALA A 98 -7.86 24.26 -18.86
CA ALA A 98 -6.58 23.98 -19.50
C ALA A 98 -6.36 22.47 -19.69
N TRP A 99 -7.12 21.85 -20.61
CA TRP A 99 -7.08 20.40 -20.86
C TRP A 99 -5.67 19.86 -21.11
N ASN A 100 -4.86 20.56 -21.89
CA ASN A 100 -3.48 20.18 -22.18
C ASN A 100 -2.64 20.05 -20.89
N LEU A 101 -2.82 20.98 -19.95
CA LEU A 101 -2.07 20.99 -18.70
C LEU A 101 -2.59 19.91 -17.73
N ILE A 102 -3.91 19.71 -17.68
CA ILE A 102 -4.53 18.63 -16.88
C ILE A 102 -4.05 17.26 -17.36
N SER A 103 -4.06 17.01 -18.67
CA SER A 103 -3.62 15.75 -19.25
C SER A 103 -2.13 15.49 -18.99
N SER A 104 -1.28 16.50 -19.15
CA SER A 104 0.15 16.40 -18.83
C SER A 104 0.38 16.10 -17.34
N ALA A 105 -0.26 16.87 -16.46
CA ALA A 105 -0.12 16.68 -15.02
C ALA A 105 -0.67 15.33 -14.53
N ALA A 106 -1.73 14.82 -15.15
CA ALA A 106 -2.27 13.48 -14.85
C ALA A 106 -1.28 12.37 -15.21
N LEU A 107 -0.54 12.49 -16.33
CA LEU A 107 0.54 11.56 -16.66
C LEU A 107 1.63 11.55 -15.59
N PHE A 108 2.09 12.74 -15.17
CA PHE A 108 3.08 12.85 -14.08
C PHE A 108 2.54 12.34 -12.75
N ALA A 109 1.26 12.56 -12.44
CA ALA A 109 0.62 12.06 -11.23
C ALA A 109 0.55 10.53 -11.20
N ALA A 110 0.43 9.87 -12.36
CA ALA A 110 0.40 8.41 -12.46
C ALA A 110 1.79 7.76 -12.31
N LEU A 111 2.88 8.50 -12.56
CA LEU A 111 4.24 7.93 -12.53
C LEU A 111 4.64 7.33 -11.17
N PRO A 112 4.46 8.01 -10.01
CA PRO A 112 4.94 7.46 -8.75
C PRO A 112 4.28 6.13 -8.35
N PRO A 113 2.95 5.96 -8.43
CA PRO A 113 2.31 4.67 -8.19
C PRO A 113 2.82 3.56 -9.13
N VAL A 114 2.99 3.87 -10.42
CA VAL A 114 3.48 2.92 -11.43
C VAL A 114 4.93 2.51 -11.14
N CYS A 115 5.79 3.47 -10.83
CA CYS A 115 7.18 3.20 -10.43
C CYS A 115 7.24 2.33 -9.17
N LEU A 116 6.42 2.62 -8.15
CA LEU A 116 6.37 1.83 -6.94
C LEU A 116 5.92 0.39 -7.23
N PHE A 117 4.91 0.21 -8.09
CA PHE A 117 4.48 -1.11 -8.53
C PHE A 117 5.63 -1.91 -9.15
N PHE A 118 6.38 -1.33 -10.10
CA PHE A 118 7.52 -2.00 -10.72
C PHE A 118 8.66 -2.31 -9.75
N LEU A 119 8.90 -1.46 -8.74
CA LEU A 119 9.89 -1.75 -7.69
C LEU A 119 9.46 -2.93 -6.81
N MET A 120 8.15 -3.05 -6.56
CA MET A 120 7.59 -4.07 -5.68
C MET A 120 7.23 -5.37 -6.40
N GLN A 121 7.10 -5.39 -7.74
CA GLN A 121 6.68 -6.52 -8.57
C GLN A 121 7.39 -7.85 -8.24
N LYS A 122 8.70 -7.79 -7.94
CA LYS A 122 9.53 -8.96 -7.63
C LYS A 122 9.08 -9.71 -6.36
N HIS A 123 8.47 -9.01 -5.40
CA HIS A 123 7.99 -9.62 -4.17
C HIS A 123 6.68 -10.40 -4.39
N PHE A 124 5.86 -9.98 -5.35
CA PHE A 124 4.63 -10.70 -5.72
C PHE A 124 4.95 -12.04 -6.39
N VAL A 125 5.92 -12.06 -7.32
CA VAL A 125 6.34 -13.27 -8.05
C VAL A 125 6.96 -14.30 -7.10
N ALA A 126 7.81 -13.86 -6.16
CA ALA A 126 8.43 -14.75 -5.17
C ALA A 126 7.40 -15.43 -4.24
N GLY A 127 6.28 -14.75 -3.93
CA GLY A 127 5.19 -15.32 -3.15
C GLY A 127 4.41 -16.42 -3.87
N LEU A 128 4.17 -16.26 -5.19
CA LEU A 128 3.53 -17.28 -6.02
C LEU A 128 4.41 -18.52 -6.20
N THR A 129 5.72 -18.32 -6.45
CA THR A 129 6.64 -19.44 -6.71
C THR A 129 6.95 -20.27 -5.46
N ALA A 130 6.94 -19.67 -4.27
CA ALA A 130 7.12 -20.41 -3.02
C ALA A 130 5.93 -21.35 -2.71
N GLY A 131 4.72 -21.01 -3.17
CA GLY A 131 3.55 -21.89 -3.12
C GLY A 131 3.56 -23.00 -4.19
N ALA A 132 4.12 -22.72 -5.37
CA ALA A 132 4.16 -23.66 -6.50
C ALA A 132 5.15 -24.83 -6.31
N VAL A 133 6.20 -24.67 -5.50
CA VAL A 133 7.18 -25.74 -5.23
C VAL A 133 6.66 -26.75 -4.18
N LYS A 134 5.54 -26.46 -3.51
CA LYS A 134 4.90 -27.35 -2.52
C LYS A 134 3.63 -28.05 -3.04
N ALA A 135 3.33 -27.95 -4.34
CA ALA A 135 2.24 -28.69 -4.98
C ALA A 135 2.73 -30.02 -5.57
#